data_AF-A0A356AYK9-F1
#
_entry.id   AF-A0A356AYK9-F1
#
_cell.length_a   1.000
_cell.length_b   1.000
_cell.length_c   1.000
_cell.angle_alpha   90.00
_cell.angle_beta   90.00
_cell.angle_gamma   90.00
#
_symmetry.space_group_name_H-M   'P 1'
#
loop_
_entity.id
_entity.type
_entity.pdbx_description
1 polymer ?
#
loop_
_entity_poly.entity_id
_entity_poly.type
_entity_poly.pdbx_seq_one_letter_code
_entity_poly.pdbx_strand_id
1 'polypeptide(L)'
;MKRIIAILLVGAVVFSFAACTKTEDSQQSDITTTTQPQTSQTTKAPQVTTTKPPETTTSAQTTVITNPFAEKMEISWLCGTYTSHLYEEGRWDEVELEERFNVELDLWNILIHSGQMEQVEMMLAAGDVPDFGFYYKDGFALYEQK
;
A
#
# COMPACT_ATOMS: atom_id res chain seq x y z
N MET A 1 -8.48 -49.66 6.28
CA MET A 1 -8.92 -48.54 5.41
C MET A 1 -7.88 -47.43 5.26
N LYS A 2 -7.31 -46.86 6.33
CA LYS A 2 -6.26 -45.81 6.24
C LYS A 2 -5.03 -46.21 5.40
N ARG A 3 -4.60 -47.47 5.49
CA ARG A 3 -3.47 -48.02 4.69
C ARG A 3 -3.79 -48.19 3.21
N ILE A 4 -5.05 -48.51 2.86
CA ILE A 4 -5.49 -48.65 1.48
C ILE A 4 -5.61 -47.28 0.81
N ILE A 5 -6.14 -46.29 1.55
CA ILE A 5 -6.22 -44.89 1.09
C ILE A 5 -4.82 -44.31 0.86
N ALA A 6 -3.86 -44.59 1.75
CA ALA A 6 -2.48 -44.14 1.59
C ALA A 6 -1.81 -44.75 0.34
N ILE A 7 -2.03 -46.03 0.06
CA ILE A 7 -1.48 -46.70 -1.13
C ILE A 7 -2.10 -46.12 -2.42
N LEU A 8 -3.40 -45.79 -2.39
CA LEU A 8 -4.11 -45.20 -3.54
C LEU A 8 -3.62 -43.77 -3.83
N LEU A 9 -3.38 -42.97 -2.78
CA LEU A 9 -2.81 -41.62 -2.88
C LEU A 9 -1.39 -41.64 -3.46
N VAL A 10 -0.53 -42.54 -2.98
CA VAL A 10 0.84 -42.68 -3.50
C VAL A 10 0.82 -43.14 -4.96
N GLY A 11 -0.07 -44.06 -5.32
CA GLY A 11 -0.27 -44.49 -6.70
C GLY A 11 -0.65 -43.32 -7.62
N ALA A 12 -1.61 -42.48 -7.22
CA ALA A 12 -2.05 -41.33 -8.01
C ALA A 12 -0.93 -40.31 -8.25
N VAL A 13 -0.05 -40.08 -7.27
CA VAL A 13 1.09 -39.15 -7.41
C VAL A 13 2.13 -39.66 -8.41
N VAL A 14 2.40 -40.97 -8.42
CA VAL A 14 3.38 -41.57 -9.35
C VAL A 14 2.89 -41.54 -10.80
N PHE A 15 1.57 -41.70 -11.04
CA PHE A 15 1.00 -41.63 -12.38
C PHE A 15 1.02 -40.22 -13.01
N SER A 16 1.05 -39.16 -12.21
CA SER A 16 1.07 -37.77 -12.69
C SER A 16 2.38 -37.37 -13.39
N PHE A 17 3.50 -38.02 -13.06
CA PHE A 17 4.81 -37.69 -13.65
C PHE A 17 5.02 -38.27 -15.07
N ALA A 18 4.21 -39.25 -15.49
CA ALA A 18 4.31 -39.85 -16.82
C ALA A 18 3.58 -39.04 -17.92
N ALA A 19 2.83 -38.00 -17.57
CA ALA A 19 2.02 -37.22 -18.51
C ALA A 19 2.71 -35.96 -19.08
N CYS A 20 3.91 -35.61 -18.61
CA CYS A 20 4.63 -34.40 -19.01
C CYS A 20 5.87 -34.68 -19.89
N THR A 21 5.81 -35.66 -20.80
CA THR A 21 6.76 -35.73 -21.91
C THR A 21 6.05 -35.33 -23.21
N LYS A 22 6.01 -34.02 -23.49
CA LYS A 22 5.82 -33.50 -24.85
C LYS A 22 6.95 -32.53 -25.18
N THR A 23 7.52 -32.84 -26.33
CA THR A 23 8.66 -32.25 -27.03
C THR A 23 8.48 -30.78 -27.41
N GLU A 24 9.64 -30.13 -27.49
CA GLU A 24 9.99 -28.79 -27.97
C GLU A 24 9.15 -28.26 -29.14
N ASP A 25 8.87 -26.95 -29.13
CA ASP A 25 9.11 -26.14 -30.32
C ASP A 25 9.53 -24.70 -29.93
N SER A 26 10.54 -24.22 -30.64
CA SER A 26 11.16 -22.91 -30.46
C SER A 26 10.35 -21.85 -31.19
N GLN A 27 10.12 -20.68 -30.61
CA GLN A 27 10.02 -19.47 -31.43
C GLN A 27 10.31 -18.18 -30.65
N GLN A 28 11.46 -17.62 -31.02
CA GLN A 28 11.88 -16.24 -30.86
C GLN A 28 10.84 -15.26 -31.42
N SER A 29 10.64 -14.13 -30.74
CA SER A 29 10.04 -12.95 -31.34
C SER A 29 10.74 -11.70 -30.81
N ASP A 30 11.51 -11.14 -31.72
CA ASP A 30 12.16 -9.84 -31.69
C ASP A 30 11.16 -8.67 -31.57
N ILE A 31 11.57 -7.66 -30.79
CA ILE A 31 11.53 -6.20 -31.06
C ILE A 31 10.11 -5.59 -31.28
N THR A 32 9.69 -4.57 -30.52
CA THR A 32 9.99 -3.16 -30.88
C THR A 32 9.68 -2.19 -29.73
N THR A 33 10.75 -1.57 -29.22
CA THR A 33 10.73 -0.34 -28.41
C THR A 33 10.32 0.85 -29.29
N THR A 34 9.20 1.51 -28.98
CA THR A 34 8.85 2.79 -29.58
C THR A 34 9.23 3.91 -28.61
N THR A 35 10.39 4.51 -28.87
CA THR A 35 10.87 5.75 -28.24
C THR A 35 10.30 6.94 -29.01
N GLN A 36 9.40 7.72 -28.39
CA GLN A 36 9.00 9.03 -28.90
C GLN A 36 10.02 10.09 -28.45
N PRO A 37 10.67 10.84 -29.37
CA PRO A 37 11.40 12.05 -29.00
C PRO A 37 10.43 13.24 -28.91
N GLN A 38 10.18 13.74 -27.70
CA GLN A 38 9.55 15.04 -27.48
C GLN A 38 10.51 16.16 -27.88
N THR A 39 9.98 17.06 -28.69
CA THR A 39 10.63 18.21 -29.31
C THR A 39 10.68 19.37 -28.31
N SER A 40 11.90 19.86 -28.03
CA SER A 40 12.15 21.08 -27.28
C SER A 40 11.66 22.31 -28.05
N GLN A 41 10.73 23.07 -27.48
CA GLN A 41 10.38 24.40 -27.96
C GLN A 41 11.14 25.47 -27.19
N THR A 42 12.09 26.09 -27.89
CA THR A 42 12.77 27.33 -27.55
C THR A 42 11.83 28.51 -27.79
N THR A 43 11.58 29.34 -26.78
CA THR A 43 10.91 30.64 -26.97
C THR A 43 11.69 31.78 -26.32
N LYS A 44 12.46 32.45 -27.18
CA LYS A 44 12.69 33.91 -27.30
C LYS A 44 12.51 34.79 -26.04
N ALA A 45 13.62 35.39 -25.62
CA ALA A 45 13.69 36.56 -24.75
C ALA A 45 13.16 37.84 -25.44
N PRO A 46 12.69 38.81 -24.64
CA PRO A 46 12.87 40.22 -24.93
C PRO A 46 13.78 40.89 -23.88
N GLN A 47 14.85 41.54 -24.36
CA GLN A 47 15.56 42.60 -23.65
C GLN A 47 14.61 43.77 -23.35
N VAL A 48 14.61 44.30 -22.12
CA VAL A 48 14.32 45.72 -21.84
C VAL A 48 15.13 46.20 -20.60
N THR A 49 16.06 47.10 -20.90
CA THR A 49 16.45 48.34 -20.19
C THR A 49 16.86 48.34 -18.70
N THR A 50 18.14 48.64 -18.51
CA THR A 50 18.81 49.15 -17.31
C THR A 50 18.17 50.45 -16.77
N THR A 51 17.73 50.45 -15.51
CA THR A 51 17.61 51.67 -14.69
C THR A 51 18.03 51.34 -13.25
N LYS A 52 18.95 52.14 -12.70
CA LYS A 52 19.56 52.04 -11.36
C LYS A 52 18.53 52.36 -10.24
N PRO A 53 18.60 51.75 -9.04
CA PRO A 53 17.45 51.54 -8.16
C PRO A 53 17.16 52.69 -7.17
N PRO A 54 15.91 52.85 -6.70
CA PRO A 54 15.62 53.50 -5.42
C PRO A 54 15.86 52.51 -4.28
N GLU A 55 16.67 52.91 -3.29
CA GLU A 55 16.87 52.17 -2.04
C GLU A 55 15.53 52.10 -1.29
N THR A 56 14.87 50.94 -1.36
CA THR A 56 13.74 50.60 -0.50
C THR A 56 14.26 49.63 0.54
N THR A 57 14.31 50.06 1.80
CA THR A 57 14.66 49.21 2.94
C THR A 57 13.48 48.29 3.25
N THR A 58 13.29 47.27 2.43
CA THR A 58 12.34 46.18 2.71
C THR A 58 12.98 45.29 3.78
N SER A 59 12.45 45.33 4.99
CA SER A 59 12.69 44.28 5.98
C SER A 59 12.28 42.96 5.35
N ALA A 60 13.25 42.12 5.02
CA ALA A 60 13.02 40.74 4.62
C ALA A 60 12.47 40.01 5.86
N GLN A 61 11.15 40.02 6.01
CA GLN A 61 10.49 39.10 6.91
C GLN A 61 10.64 37.72 6.28
N THR A 62 11.66 36.99 6.72
CA THR A 62 11.88 35.59 6.35
C THR A 62 10.67 34.80 6.83
N THR A 63 9.67 34.64 5.97
CA THR A 63 8.65 33.60 6.13
C THR A 63 9.39 32.27 6.05
N VAL A 64 9.63 31.65 7.19
CA VAL A 64 10.08 30.26 7.26
C VAL A 64 8.98 29.44 6.60
N ILE A 65 9.24 28.92 5.40
CA ILE A 65 8.35 27.96 4.76
C ILE A 65 8.54 26.66 5.54
N THR A 66 7.71 26.45 6.56
CA THR A 66 7.66 25.19 7.29
C THR A 66 7.14 24.12 6.33
N ASN A 67 7.94 23.09 6.07
CA ASN A 67 7.49 21.97 5.26
C ASN A 67 6.38 21.22 6.02
N PRO A 68 5.14 21.15 5.50
CA PRO A 68 4.06 20.43 6.18
C PRO A 68 4.30 18.91 6.28
N PHE A 69 5.31 18.38 5.57
CA PHE A 69 5.72 16.98 5.57
C PHE A 69 7.06 16.76 6.28
N ALA A 70 7.48 17.67 7.16
CA ALA A 70 8.71 17.50 7.94
C ALA A 70 8.58 16.40 9.01
N GLU A 71 7.37 16.18 9.51
CA GLU A 71 7.04 15.13 10.47
C GLU A 71 6.37 13.97 9.73
N LYS A 72 6.59 12.74 10.21
CA LYS A 72 5.86 11.57 9.69
C LYS A 72 4.39 11.69 10.07
N MET A 73 3.50 11.42 9.10
CA MET A 73 2.08 11.32 9.39
C MET A 73 1.76 9.94 9.94
N GLU A 74 1.16 9.87 11.12
CA GLU A 74 0.68 8.63 11.72
C GLU A 74 -0.66 8.23 11.09
N ILE A 75 -0.79 6.95 10.69
CA ILE A 75 -2.01 6.37 10.17
C ILE A 75 -2.29 5.09 10.95
N SER A 76 -3.43 5.03 11.61
CA SER A 76 -3.95 3.80 12.21
C SER A 76 -4.63 2.92 11.15
N TRP A 77 -4.18 1.67 11.03
CA TRP A 77 -4.69 0.71 10.06
C TRP A 77 -5.14 -0.58 10.74
N LEU A 78 -6.44 -0.85 10.71
CA LEU A 78 -7.01 -2.11 11.18
C LEU A 78 -6.79 -3.26 10.18
N CYS A 79 -5.88 -4.17 10.51
CA CYS A 79 -5.50 -5.32 9.70
C CYS A 79 -6.01 -6.63 10.34
N GLY A 80 -7.16 -7.08 9.84
CA GLY A 80 -7.85 -8.22 10.46
C GLY A 80 -8.50 -9.22 9.55
N THR A 81 -8.65 -8.89 8.27
CA THR A 81 -9.34 -9.76 7.31
C THR A 81 -8.47 -10.95 6.94
N TYR A 82 -9.07 -12.13 6.80
CA TYR A 82 -8.37 -13.36 6.41
C TYR A 82 -7.14 -13.62 7.28
N THR A 83 -5.94 -13.68 6.69
CA THR A 83 -4.66 -13.94 7.38
C THR A 83 -3.94 -12.66 7.79
N SER A 84 -4.48 -11.46 7.53
CA SER A 84 -3.79 -10.20 7.87
C SER A 84 -3.66 -9.95 9.37
N HIS A 85 -4.54 -10.53 10.19
CA HIS A 85 -4.40 -10.52 11.66
C HIS A 85 -3.15 -11.27 12.18
N LEU A 86 -2.48 -12.04 11.31
CA LEU A 86 -1.20 -12.70 11.59
C LEU A 86 -0.01 -11.84 11.16
N TYR A 87 -0.21 -10.55 10.94
CA TYR A 87 0.86 -9.63 10.62
C TYR A 87 1.89 -9.59 11.76
N GLU A 88 3.15 -9.38 11.37
CA GLU A 88 4.30 -9.29 12.25
C GLU A 88 4.92 -7.91 12.07
N GLU A 89 5.26 -7.25 13.17
CA GLU A 89 5.80 -5.89 13.18
C GLU A 89 7.14 -5.79 12.43
N GLY A 90 7.34 -4.72 11.67
CA GLY A 90 8.59 -4.44 10.96
C GLY A 90 8.79 -5.27 9.70
N ARG A 91 7.71 -5.70 9.05
CA ARG A 91 7.83 -6.37 7.74
C ARG A 91 8.35 -5.39 6.68
N TRP A 92 8.98 -5.96 5.64
CA TRP A 92 9.60 -5.17 4.57
C TRP A 92 8.61 -4.23 3.87
N ASP A 93 7.34 -4.64 3.70
CA ASP A 93 6.31 -3.87 3.02
C ASP A 93 5.87 -2.65 3.83
N GLU A 94 5.75 -2.77 5.15
CA GLU A 94 5.48 -1.66 6.05
C GLU A 94 6.62 -0.64 6.02
N VAL A 95 7.86 -1.08 6.29
CA VAL A 95 9.04 -0.19 6.34
C VAL A 95 9.23 0.54 5.01
N GLU A 96 9.04 -0.15 3.89
CA GLU A 96 9.10 0.47 2.57
C GLU A 96 8.02 1.53 2.35
N LEU A 97 6.78 1.29 2.81
CA LEU A 97 5.69 2.26 2.72
C LEU A 97 5.95 3.48 3.61
N GLU A 98 6.39 3.26 4.84
CA GLU A 98 6.72 4.32 5.77
C GLU A 98 7.82 5.25 5.25
N GLU A 99 8.88 4.68 4.68
CA GLU A 99 10.00 5.44 4.10
C GLU A 99 9.57 6.20 2.83
N ARG A 100 8.82 5.53 1.93
CA ARG A 100 8.42 6.14 0.65
C ARG A 100 7.42 7.28 0.81
N PHE A 101 6.50 7.15 1.76
CA PHE A 101 5.39 8.09 1.92
C PHE A 101 5.55 9.04 3.10
N ASN A 102 6.63 8.92 3.88
CA ASN A 102 6.85 9.71 5.11
C ASN A 102 5.66 9.56 6.07
N VAL A 103 5.27 8.31 6.31
CA VAL A 103 4.19 7.92 7.21
C VAL A 103 4.71 6.96 8.28
N GLU A 104 3.96 6.84 9.36
CA GLU A 104 4.10 5.82 10.40
C GLU A 104 2.81 5.02 10.43
N LEU A 105 2.90 3.70 10.28
CA LEU A 105 1.74 2.82 10.16
C LEU A 105 1.51 2.09 11.48
N ASP A 106 0.46 2.47 12.22
CA ASP A 106 0.05 1.74 13.41
C ASP A 106 -0.94 0.62 13.01
N LEU A 107 -0.42 -0.61 12.88
CA LEU A 107 -1.16 -1.77 12.39
C LEU A 107 -1.86 -2.53 13.52
N TRP A 108 -3.20 -2.44 13.56
CA TRP A 108 -4.01 -3.10 14.59
C TRP A 108 -4.42 -4.52 14.17
N ASN A 109 -3.78 -5.52 14.80
CA ASN A 109 -3.94 -6.95 14.52
C ASN A 109 -5.18 -7.57 15.19
N ILE A 110 -6.36 -7.05 14.88
CA ILE A 110 -7.62 -7.58 15.42
C ILE A 110 -8.23 -8.50 14.37
N LEU A 111 -8.57 -9.75 14.71
CA LEU A 111 -9.27 -10.63 13.77
C LEU A 111 -10.63 -10.05 13.38
N ILE A 112 -10.84 -9.84 12.07
CA ILE A 112 -12.10 -9.36 11.51
C ILE A 112 -12.75 -10.51 10.74
N HIS A 113 -13.78 -11.09 11.34
CA HIS A 113 -14.56 -12.15 10.73
C HIS A 113 -16.04 -11.92 10.99
N SER A 114 -16.91 -12.20 10.01
CA SER A 114 -18.35 -11.89 10.11
C SER A 114 -19.05 -12.56 11.31
N GLY A 115 -18.51 -13.67 11.82
CA GLY A 115 -18.99 -14.36 13.01
C GLY A 115 -18.18 -14.12 14.30
N GLN A 116 -17.12 -13.32 14.26
CA GLN A 116 -16.26 -12.99 15.41
C GLN A 116 -15.88 -11.50 15.30
N MET A 117 -16.78 -10.64 15.78
CA MET A 117 -16.66 -9.18 15.70
C MET A 117 -16.51 -8.52 17.07
N GLU A 118 -16.47 -9.29 18.15
CA GLU A 118 -16.54 -8.78 19.53
C GLU A 118 -15.41 -7.78 19.82
N GLN A 119 -14.19 -8.05 19.35
CA GLN A 119 -13.06 -7.14 19.53
C GLN A 119 -13.24 -5.83 18.76
N VAL A 120 -13.79 -5.89 17.55
CA VAL A 120 -14.11 -4.71 16.73
C VAL A 120 -15.25 -3.92 17.36
N GLU A 121 -16.26 -4.60 17.92
CA GLU A 121 -17.37 -3.95 18.62
C GLU A 121 -16.89 -3.24 19.89
N MET A 122 -15.98 -3.85 20.65
CA MET A 122 -15.36 -3.20 21.82
C MET A 122 -14.54 -1.97 21.43
N MET A 123 -13.73 -2.07 20.38
CA MET A 123 -12.95 -0.97 19.82
C MET A 123 -13.86 0.20 19.43
N LEU A 124 -14.90 -0.06 18.61
CA LEU A 124 -15.85 0.95 18.17
C LEU A 124 -16.68 1.52 19.34
N ALA A 125 -17.05 0.70 20.33
CA ALA A 125 -17.77 1.15 21.52
C ALA A 125 -16.92 2.04 22.44
N ALA A 126 -15.59 1.85 22.45
CA ALA A 126 -14.65 2.73 23.13
C ALA A 126 -14.48 4.08 22.41
N GLY A 127 -14.94 4.18 21.16
CA GLY A 127 -14.73 5.34 20.30
C GLY A 127 -13.41 5.29 19.53
N ASP A 128 -12.68 4.18 19.62
CA ASP A 128 -11.45 3.96 18.87
C ASP A 128 -11.83 3.57 17.44
N VAL A 129 -11.60 4.47 16.48
CA VAL A 129 -11.90 4.26 15.07
C VAL A 129 -10.59 4.40 14.28
N PRO A 130 -10.18 3.38 13.52
CA PRO A 130 -8.97 3.45 12.72
C PRO A 130 -9.16 4.42 11.54
N ASP A 131 -8.07 5.04 11.09
CA ASP A 131 -8.06 5.89 9.89
C ASP A 131 -8.38 5.07 8.64
N PHE A 132 -7.86 3.84 8.59
CA PHE A 132 -8.11 2.91 7.52
C PHE A 132 -8.42 1.50 8.04
N GLY A 133 -9.40 0.83 7.44
CA GLY A 133 -9.74 -0.51 7.85
C GLY A 133 -11.02 -1.01 7.20
N PHE A 134 -11.21 -2.32 7.26
CA PHE A 134 -12.46 -2.96 6.83
C PHE A 134 -13.07 -3.70 8.01
N TYR A 135 -14.34 -3.48 8.30
CA TYR A 135 -15.09 -4.22 9.30
C TYR A 135 -16.56 -4.37 8.90
N TYR A 136 -17.20 -5.45 9.36
CA TYR A 136 -18.57 -5.82 8.95
C TYR A 136 -19.69 -5.06 9.70
N LYS A 137 -19.35 -4.28 10.73
CA LYS A 137 -20.29 -3.50 11.54
C LYS A 137 -19.73 -2.10 11.76
N ASP A 138 -20.51 -1.07 11.44
CA ASP A 138 -20.13 0.31 11.70
C ASP A 138 -20.63 0.82 13.06
N GLY A 139 -20.09 1.96 13.49
CA GLY A 139 -20.51 2.60 14.74
C GLY A 139 -21.97 3.03 14.75
N PHE A 140 -22.55 3.29 13.57
CA PHE A 140 -23.97 3.64 13.44
C PHE A 140 -24.87 2.46 13.82
N ALA A 141 -24.58 1.27 13.32
CA ALA A 141 -25.30 0.04 13.64
C ALA A 141 -25.19 -0.34 15.13
N LEU A 142 -24.12 0.08 15.82
CA LEU A 142 -23.98 -0.10 17.26
C LEU A 142 -24.81 0.90 18.07
N TYR A 143 -25.00 2.12 17.56
CA TYR A 143 -25.84 3.13 18.20
C TYR A 143 -27.33 2.76 18.15
N GLU A 144 -27.82 2.27 17.01
CA GLU A 144 -29.24 1.91 16.82
C GLU A 144 -29.69 0.64 17.56
N GLN A 145 -28.77 -0.14 18.12
CA GLN A 145 -29.08 -1.31 18.94
C GLN A 145 -29.44 -0.98 20.41
N LYS A 146 -29.45 0.31 20.78
CA LYS A 146 -29.91 0.79 22.10
C LYS A 146 -31.42 1.02 22.11
#